data_AF-A0A1H9IQ92-F1
#
_entry.id   AF-A0A1H9IQ92-F1
#
_cell.length_a   1.000
_cell.length_b   1.000
_cell.length_c   1.000
_cell.angle_alpha   90.00
_cell.angle_beta   90.00
_cell.angle_gamma   90.00
#
_symmetry.space_group_name_H-M   'P 1'
#
loop_
_entity.id
_entity.type
_entity.pdbx_description
1 polymer ?
#
loop_
_entity_poly.entity_id
_entity_poly.type
_entity_poly.pdbx_seq_one_letter_code
_entity_poly.pdbx_strand_id
1 'polypeptide(L)' 'MIDANYLKAHRTATSMGVKGGGRCRLIGRTKGGMNTKLHAICDSEGRPLNLFVTAGQVSDYIGARALLSSLPDVDWLLG' A
#
# COMPACT_ATOMS: atom_id res chain seq x y z
N MET A 1 12.65 6.14 6.12
CA MET A 1 11.52 7.02 5.75
C MET A 1 10.26 6.17 5.54
N ILE A 2 9.05 6.66 5.82
CA ILE A 2 7.79 6.00 5.42
C ILE A 2 7.09 6.94 4.43
N ASP A 3 6.69 6.41 3.28
CA ASP A 3 5.94 7.15 2.27
C ASP A 3 4.72 6.35 1.80
N ALA A 4 3.72 7.04 1.26
CA ALA A 4 2.53 6.43 0.71
C ALA A 4 2.06 7.14 -0.56
N ASN A 5 1.78 6.36 -1.61
CA ASN A 5 1.32 6.89 -2.88
C ASN A 5 0.04 6.20 -3.38
N TYR A 6 -0.78 6.94 -4.11
CA TYR A 6 -1.99 6.43 -4.74
C TYR A 6 -1.67 5.85 -6.11
N LEU A 7 -2.08 4.59 -6.32
CA LEU A 7 -1.97 3.93 -7.62
C LEU A 7 -3.36 3.80 -8.23
N LYS A 8 -3.50 4.21 -9.49
CA LYS A 8 -4.76 4.06 -10.22
C LYS A 8 -5.02 2.58 -10.49
N ALA A 9 -6.18 2.08 -10.07
CA ALA A 9 -6.56 0.71 -10.41
C ALA A 9 -6.89 0.62 -11.90
N HIS A 10 -6.30 -0.37 -12.58
CA HIS A 10 -6.61 -0.64 -13.98
C HIS A 10 -8.10 -1.06 -14.12
N ARG A 11 -8.74 -0.68 -15.24
CA ARG A 11 -10.16 -0.94 -15.49
C ARG A 11 -10.53 -2.40 -15.26
N THR A 12 -9.77 -3.32 -15.84
CA THR A 12 -9.97 -4.78 -15.72
C THR A 12 -9.93 -5.26 -14.26
N ALA A 13 -9.07 -4.68 -13.43
CA ALA A 13 -8.97 -4.98 -12.01
C ALA A 13 -10.18 -4.46 -11.20
N THR A 14 -10.96 -3.53 -11.76
CA THR A 14 -12.18 -2.97 -11.14
C THR A 14 -13.47 -3.58 -11.66
N SER A 15 -13.52 -4.04 -12.91
CA SER A 15 -14.76 -4.42 -13.59
C SER A 15 -15.05 -5.92 -13.62
N MET A 16 -14.03 -6.78 -13.70
CA MET A 16 -14.24 -8.22 -13.72
C MET A 16 -14.52 -8.72 -12.30
N GLY A 17 -15.37 -9.71 -12.06
CA GLY A 17 -15.48 -10.41 -10.76
C GLY A 17 -14.26 -11.30 -10.46
N VAL A 18 -14.00 -11.63 -9.18
CA VAL A 18 -12.95 -12.61 -8.86
C VAL A 18 -13.53 -13.99 -9.09
N LYS A 19 -12.79 -14.89 -9.76
CA LYS A 19 -13.21 -16.29 -9.91
C LYS A 19 -13.36 -16.88 -8.49
N GLY A 20 -14.56 -17.32 -8.11
CA GLY A 20 -14.87 -17.78 -6.75
C GLY A 20 -15.53 -16.75 -5.82
N GLY A 21 -15.97 -15.60 -6.32
CA GLY A 21 -16.88 -14.69 -5.57
C GLY A 21 -16.23 -13.79 -4.52
N GLY A 22 -14.90 -13.81 -4.39
CA GLY A 22 -14.18 -12.95 -3.45
C GLY A 22 -14.33 -11.46 -3.77
N ARG A 23 -14.74 -10.66 -2.78
CA ARG A 23 -14.78 -9.17 -2.86
C ARG A 23 -13.46 -8.49 -2.45
N CYS A 24 -12.47 -9.25 -2.01
CA CYS A 24 -11.26 -8.71 -1.40
C CYS A 24 -10.23 -8.29 -2.47
N ARG A 25 -10.47 -7.14 -3.09
CA ARG A 25 -9.40 -6.40 -3.78
C ARG A 25 -8.99 -5.28 -2.86
N LEU A 26 -7.70 -5.06 -2.72
CA LEU A 26 -7.14 -3.89 -2.05
C LEU A 26 -7.35 -2.63 -2.91
N ILE A 27 -8.54 -2.48 -3.50
CA ILE A 27 -8.99 -1.38 -4.35
C ILE A 27 -10.10 -0.66 -3.61
N GLY A 28 -9.95 0.65 -3.51
CA GLY A 28 -10.82 1.55 -2.80
C GLY A 28 -11.38 2.65 -3.67
N ARG A 29 -12.51 3.24 -3.25
CA ARG A 29 -13.07 4.44 -3.88
C ARG A 29 -12.48 5.68 -3.23
N THR A 30 -11.86 6.53 -4.04
CA THR A 30 -11.38 7.85 -3.64
C THR A 30 -12.02 8.94 -4.51
N LYS A 31 -11.73 10.22 -4.23
CA LYS A 31 -12.16 11.34 -5.10
C LYS A 31 -11.67 11.18 -6.55
N GLY A 32 -10.51 10.56 -6.75
CA GLY A 32 -9.95 10.27 -8.07
C GLY A 32 -10.47 8.99 -8.73
N GLY A 33 -11.48 8.31 -8.15
CA GLY A 33 -12.06 7.06 -8.62
C GLY A 33 -11.50 5.82 -7.92
N MET A 34 -11.46 4.68 -8.61
CA MET A 34 -10.95 3.41 -8.05
C MET A 34 -9.42 3.39 -8.00
N ASN A 35 -8.84 3.34 -6.80
CA ASN A 35 -7.40 3.37 -6.55
C ASN A 35 -6.98 2.32 -5.52
N THR A 36 -5.71 1.95 -5.52
CA THR A 36 -5.04 1.31 -4.40
C THR A 36 -4.07 2.32 -3.77
N LYS A 37 -3.57 2.03 -2.57
CA LYS A 37 -2.53 2.82 -1.94
C LYS A 37 -1.35 1.91 -1.64
N LEU A 38 -0.16 2.34 -2.06
CA LEU A 38 1.11 1.65 -1.80
C LEU A 38 1.83 2.41 -0.72
N HIS A 39 2.03 1.78 0.42
CA HIS A 39 2.83 2.27 1.53
C HIS A 39 4.21 1.63 1.44
N ALA A 40 5.25 2.41 1.64
CA ALA A 40 6.63 1.95 1.56
C ALA A 40 7.43 2.40 2.79
N ILE A 41 8.27 1.53 3.30
CA ILE A 41 9.42 1.91 4.12
C ILE A 41 10.60 2.02 3.17
N CYS A 42 11.33 3.14 3.22
CA CYS A 42 12.54 3.34 2.44
C CYS A 42 13.77 3.59 3.34
N ASP A 43 14.95 3.23 2.84
CA ASP A 43 16.25 3.62 3.41
C ASP A 43 16.54 5.12 3.17
N SER A 44 17.73 5.62 3.55
CA SER A 44 18.08 7.04 3.38
C SER A 44 18.33 7.44 1.92
N GLU A 45 18.72 6.48 1.07
CA GLU A 45 18.82 6.63 -0.39
C GLU A 45 17.46 6.55 -1.12
N GLY A 46 16.37 6.24 -0.42
CA GLY A 46 15.02 6.18 -0.99
C GLY A 46 14.65 4.83 -1.63
N ARG A 47 15.44 3.77 -1.39
CA ARG A 47 15.13 2.42 -1.87
C ARG A 47 14.08 1.78 -0.98
N PRO A 48 13.02 1.16 -1.54
CA PRO A 48 11.97 0.54 -0.74
C PRO A 48 12.47 -0.75 -0.09
N LEU A 49 12.46 -0.79 1.24
CA LEU A 49 12.77 -1.95 2.08
C LEU A 49 11.56 -2.86 2.26
N ASN A 50 10.38 -2.26 2.45
CA ASN A 50 9.13 -3.02 2.52
C ASN A 50 7.99 -2.24 1.87
N LEU A 51 7.06 -2.97 1.28
CA LEU A 51 5.93 -2.47 0.52
C LEU A 51 4.65 -3.13 1.03
N PHE A 52 3.67 -2.30 1.39
CA PHE A 52 2.37 -2.76 1.85
C PHE A 52 1.26 -2.09 1.04
N VAL A 53 0.34 -2.89 0.51
CA VAL A 53 -0.76 -2.39 -0.32
C VAL A 53 -2.05 -2.38 0.48
N THR A 54 -2.79 -1.29 0.39
CA THR A 54 -4.14 -1.18 0.96
C THR A 54 -5.13 -0.67 -0.06
N ALA A 55 -6.43 -0.78 0.25
CA ALA A 55 -7.46 -0.09 -0.50
C ALA A 55 -7.23 1.44 -0.47
N GLY A 56 -7.57 2.10 -1.59
CA GLY A 56 -7.23 3.51 -1.81
C GLY A 56 -7.74 4.47 -0.75
N GLN A 57 -8.89 4.21 -0.10
CA GLN A 57 -9.41 5.10 0.95
C GLN A 57 -8.74 4.92 2.32
N VAL A 58 -7.83 3.96 2.49
CA VAL A 58 -7.19 3.69 3.77
C VAL A 58 -6.21 4.82 4.11
N SER A 59 -6.23 5.23 5.38
CA SER A 59 -5.33 6.27 5.91
C SER A 59 -3.88 5.80 5.92
N ASP A 60 -2.96 6.72 5.68
CA ASP A 60 -1.50 6.47 5.73
C ASP A 60 -1.06 6.03 7.13
N TYR A 61 -1.72 6.53 8.17
CA TYR A 61 -1.45 6.12 9.55
C TYR A 61 -1.68 4.62 9.78
N ILE A 62 -2.70 4.06 9.14
CA ILE A 62 -3.01 2.63 9.24
C ILE A 62 -1.96 1.81 8.48
N GLY A 63 -1.57 2.26 7.28
CA GLY A 63 -0.52 1.61 6.49
C GLY A 63 0.85 1.65 7.18
N ALA A 64 1.22 2.80 7.75
CA ALA A 64 2.43 2.97 8.53
C ALA A 64 2.45 2.03 9.75
N ARG A 65 1.34 1.93 10.48
CA ARG A 65 1.23 1.00 11.62
C ARG A 65 1.44 -0.47 11.21
N ALA A 66 0.90 -0.88 10.06
CA ALA A 66 1.09 -2.23 9.54
C ALA A 66 2.54 -2.49 9.08
N LEU A 67 3.20 -1.47 8.55
CA LEU A 67 4.61 -1.54 8.13
C LEU A 67 5.57 -1.56 9.32
N LEU A 68 5.29 -0.83 10.40
CA LEU A 68 6.15 -0.79 11.58
C LEU A 68 6.40 -2.18 12.19
N SER A 69 5.39 -3.06 12.20
CA SER A 69 5.54 -4.43 12.71
C SER A 69 6.44 -5.33 11.85
N SER A 70 6.83 -4.88 10.65
CA SER A 70 7.66 -5.66 9.73
C SER A 70 9.14 -5.27 9.74
N LEU A 71 9.50 -4.24 10.51
CA LEU A 71 10.89 -3.80 10.62
C LEU A 71 11.71 -4.78 11.47
N PRO A 72 12.97 -5.04 11.09
CA PRO A 72 13.89 -5.78 11.94
C PRO A 72 14.21 -4.96 13.20
N ASP A 73 14.50 -5.64 14.30
CA ASP A 73 14.94 -5.03 15.55
C ASP A 73 16.40 -4.56 15.42
N VAL A 74 16.58 -3.31 15.00
CA VAL A 74 17.88 -2.69 14.74
C VAL A 74 17.88 -1.23 15.21
N ASP A 75 19.01 -0.77 15.73
CA ASP A 75 19.18 0.62 16.19
C ASP A 75 19.20 1.63 15.02
N TRP A 76 19.67 1.20 13.84
CA TRP A 76 19.68 2.00 12.62
C TRP A 76 19.56 1.14 11.36
N LEU A 77 18.92 1.70 10.33
CA LEU A 77 18.93 1.15 8.98
C LEU A 77 20.10 1.76 8.21
N LEU A 78 20.92 0.91 7.60
CA LEU A 78 22.02 1.33 6.74
C LEU A 78 21.52 1.47 5.30
N GLY A 79 21.93 2.55 4.65
CA GLY A 79 21.45 2.98 3.34
C GLY A 79 20.83 4.34 3.44
#